data_AF-A0A2E2AND7-F1
#
_entry.id   AF-A0A2E2AND7-F1
#
_cell.length_a   1.000
_cell.length_b   1.000
_cell.length_c   1.000
_cell.angle_alpha   90.00
_cell.angle_beta   90.00
_cell.angle_gamma   90.00
#
_symmetry.space_group_name_H-M   'P 1'
#
loop_
_entity.id
_entity.type
_entity.pdbx_description
1 polymer ?
#
loop_
_entity_poly.entity_id
_entity_poly.type
_entity_poly.pdbx_seq_one_letter_code
_entity_poly.pdbx_strand_id
1 'polypeptide(L)'
;MDCLDLIQMHGFSYSDEVISFILGAGGLLGKLEDLRDDGRVKFNVFTTEDNNPRGYDFVQSGRFDAVQMTYNQLHQHPAEQPRPFGSRFEAEEQDMGICTMRSLTFGIFQKWAK
;
A
#
# COMPACT_ATOMS: atom_id res chain seq x y z
N MET A 1 19.76 -15.25 5.32
CA MET A 1 18.60 -14.40 5.67
C MET A 1 17.45 -15.35 5.62
N ASP A 2 16.95 -15.77 6.77
CA ASP A 2 16.07 -16.95 6.85
C ASP A 2 14.59 -16.55 7.01
N CYS A 3 14.32 -15.25 7.14
CA CYS A 3 12.99 -14.63 7.19
C CYS A 3 13.07 -13.19 6.62
N LEU A 4 12.08 -12.77 5.84
CA LEU A 4 11.89 -11.38 5.42
C LEU A 4 10.98 -10.67 6.43
N ASP A 5 11.35 -9.47 6.87
CA ASP A 5 10.46 -8.70 7.75
C ASP A 5 9.18 -8.29 7.03
N LEU A 6 9.28 -7.82 5.78
CA LEU A 6 8.10 -7.52 4.97
C LEU A 6 8.27 -8.00 3.53
N ILE A 7 7.16 -8.35 2.89
CA ILE A 7 7.07 -8.51 1.45
C ILE A 7 6.06 -7.52 0.88
N GLN A 8 6.46 -6.81 -0.17
CA GLN A 8 5.64 -5.76 -0.76
C GLN A 8 5.15 -6.17 -2.14
N MET A 9 3.84 -6.16 -2.31
CA MET A 9 3.18 -6.22 -3.60
C MET A 9 3.31 -4.88 -4.30
N HIS A 10 4.28 -4.80 -5.21
CA HIS A 10 4.57 -3.59 -5.94
C HIS A 10 3.55 -3.36 -7.06
N GLY A 11 2.91 -2.20 -7.05
CA GLY A 11 1.92 -1.79 -8.05
C GLY A 11 1.66 -0.30 -7.99
N PHE A 12 1.01 0.21 -9.02
CA PHE A 12 0.68 1.63 -9.18
C PHE A 12 -0.83 1.83 -9.16
N SER A 13 -1.51 1.27 -10.15
CA SER A 13 -2.96 1.27 -10.33
C SER A 13 -3.41 -0.17 -10.57
N TYR A 14 -4.61 -0.52 -10.11
CA TYR A 14 -5.10 -1.90 -10.13
C TYR A 14 -6.36 -2.00 -10.98
N SER A 15 -6.45 -3.07 -11.79
CA SER A 15 -7.66 -3.43 -12.54
C SER A 15 -8.46 -4.50 -11.80
N ASP A 16 -9.69 -4.73 -12.25
CA ASP A 16 -10.56 -5.79 -11.71
C ASP A 16 -9.92 -7.17 -11.87
N GLU A 17 -9.22 -7.43 -12.98
CA GLU A 17 -8.50 -8.69 -13.16
C GLU A 17 -7.37 -8.84 -12.14
N VAL A 18 -6.64 -7.77 -11.86
CA VAL A 18 -5.56 -7.78 -10.88
C VAL A 18 -6.10 -7.98 -9.46
N ILE A 19 -7.22 -7.34 -9.10
CA ILE A 19 -7.87 -7.58 -7.81
C ILE A 19 -8.33 -9.03 -7.68
N SER A 20 -8.98 -9.58 -8.71
CA SER A 20 -9.42 -10.97 -8.73
C SER A 20 -8.24 -11.94 -8.58
N PHE A 21 -7.14 -11.69 -9.27
CA PHE A 21 -5.92 -12.48 -9.14
C PHE A 21 -5.30 -12.44 -7.75
N ILE A 22 -5.38 -11.29 -7.06
CA ILE A 22 -4.75 -11.08 -5.75
C ILE A 22 -5.63 -11.59 -4.61
N LEU A 23 -6.87 -11.08 -4.52
CA LEU A 23 -7.78 -11.31 -3.41
C LEU A 23 -8.67 -12.53 -3.60
N GLY A 24 -8.77 -13.06 -4.82
CA GLY A 24 -9.60 -14.22 -5.15
C GLY A 24 -9.21 -15.47 -4.36
N ALA A 25 -10.11 -16.45 -4.35
CA ALA A 25 -9.88 -17.73 -3.67
C ALA A 25 -8.62 -18.42 -4.23
N GLY A 26 -7.63 -18.68 -3.36
CA GLY A 26 -6.33 -19.22 -3.78
C GLY A 26 -5.46 -18.24 -4.56
N GLY A 27 -5.81 -16.95 -4.58
CA GLY A 27 -5.06 -15.87 -5.22
C GLY A 27 -3.72 -15.58 -4.55
N LEU A 28 -3.00 -14.61 -5.11
CA LEU A 28 -1.63 -14.28 -4.70
C LEU A 28 -1.53 -13.99 -3.19
N LEU A 29 -2.47 -13.23 -2.61
CA LEU A 29 -2.40 -12.87 -1.20
C LEU A 29 -2.46 -14.10 -0.29
N GLY A 30 -3.28 -15.11 -0.64
CA GLY A 30 -3.32 -16.37 0.10
C GLY A 30 -1.96 -17.08 0.12
N LYS A 31 -1.20 -17.00 -0.97
CA LYS A 31 0.16 -17.54 -1.04
C LYS A 31 1.17 -16.75 -0.21
N LEU A 32 0.97 -15.44 -0.06
CA LEU A 32 1.80 -14.62 0.82
C LEU A 32 1.46 -14.86 2.31
N GLU A 33 0.20 -15.10 2.62
CA GLU A 33 -0.25 -15.54 3.95
C GLU A 33 0.34 -16.91 4.31
N ASP A 34 0.35 -17.88 3.37
CA ASP A 34 1.02 -19.17 3.57
C ASP A 34 2.51 -18.97 3.97
N LEU A 35 3.22 -18.05 3.29
CA LEU A 35 4.62 -17.72 3.63
C LEU A 35 4.77 -17.05 4.99
N ARG A 36 3.79 -16.24 5.39
CA ARG A 36 3.77 -15.59 6.70
C ARG A 36 3.56 -16.61 7.82
N ASP A 37 2.58 -17.49 7.62
CA ASP A 37 2.20 -18.51 8.60
C ASP A 37 3.31 -19.57 8.75
N ASP A 38 4.09 -19.83 7.69
CA ASP A 38 5.32 -20.63 7.71
C ASP A 38 6.53 -19.90 8.35
N GLY A 39 6.39 -18.64 8.76
CA GLY A 39 7.45 -17.84 9.41
C GLY A 39 8.53 -17.31 8.46
N ARG A 40 8.32 -17.39 7.14
CA ARG A 40 9.29 -16.92 6.12
C ARG A 40 9.16 -15.43 5.82
N VAL A 41 8.00 -14.86 6.11
CA VAL A 41 7.68 -13.43 6.01
C VAL A 41 6.97 -13.02 7.29
N LYS A 42 7.15 -11.78 7.78
CA LYS A 42 6.36 -11.31 8.94
C LYS A 42 5.15 -10.47 8.51
N PHE A 43 5.32 -9.59 7.52
CA PHE A 43 4.29 -8.64 7.11
C PHE A 43 4.07 -8.61 5.60
N ASN A 44 2.81 -8.62 5.19
CA ASN A 44 2.35 -8.45 3.82
C ASN A 44 1.94 -7.01 3.59
N VAL A 45 2.56 -6.37 2.61
CA VAL A 45 2.40 -4.93 2.32
C VAL A 45 2.04 -4.75 0.86
N PHE A 46 1.29 -3.70 0.53
CA PHE A 46 1.05 -3.32 -0.87
C PHE A 46 1.41 -1.85 -1.13
N THR A 47 1.48 -1.48 -2.40
CA THR A 47 1.77 -0.11 -2.84
C THR A 47 0.56 0.51 -3.50
N THR A 48 0.39 1.82 -3.40
CA THR A 48 -0.54 2.56 -4.25
C THR A 48 0.04 3.92 -4.61
N GLU A 49 0.05 4.24 -5.91
CA GLU A 49 0.65 5.47 -6.43
C GLU A 49 -0.38 6.57 -6.71
N ASP A 50 -1.63 6.18 -6.93
CA ASP A 50 -2.71 7.03 -7.41
C ASP A 50 -4.01 6.84 -6.61
N ASN A 51 -5.08 7.53 -7.02
CA ASN A 51 -6.39 7.42 -6.37
C ASN A 51 -7.29 6.38 -7.07
N ASN A 52 -6.71 5.22 -7.41
CA ASN A 52 -7.45 4.13 -8.03
C ASN A 52 -8.40 3.46 -7.00
N PRO A 53 -9.70 3.31 -7.32
CA PRO A 53 -10.69 2.77 -6.37
C PRO A 53 -10.36 1.34 -5.90
N ARG A 54 -9.65 0.56 -6.71
CA ARG A 54 -9.26 -0.81 -6.37
C ARG A 54 -8.18 -0.88 -5.30
N GLY A 55 -7.43 0.21 -5.06
CA GLY A 55 -6.53 0.28 -3.90
C GLY A 55 -7.27 0.15 -2.57
N TYR A 56 -8.52 0.63 -2.51
CA TYR A 56 -9.37 0.51 -1.32
C TYR A 56 -9.83 -0.93 -1.07
N ASP A 57 -9.98 -1.75 -2.12
CA ASP A 57 -10.33 -3.17 -1.98
C ASP A 57 -9.27 -3.92 -1.14
N PHE A 58 -7.99 -3.53 -1.23
CA PHE A 58 -6.93 -4.11 -0.40
C PHE A 58 -7.03 -3.67 1.07
N VAL A 59 -7.29 -2.39 1.33
CA VAL A 59 -7.48 -1.86 2.70
C VAL A 59 -8.69 -2.54 3.35
N GLN A 60 -9.81 -2.54 2.66
CA GLN A 60 -11.09 -3.08 3.14
C GLN A 60 -11.08 -4.61 3.29
N SER A 61 -10.15 -5.30 2.63
CA SER A 61 -9.96 -6.75 2.84
C SER A 61 -9.53 -7.09 4.26
N GLY A 62 -8.85 -6.17 4.97
CA GLY A 62 -8.28 -6.42 6.30
C GLY A 62 -7.17 -7.48 6.32
N ARG A 63 -6.59 -7.81 5.16
CA ARG A 63 -5.61 -8.91 4.99
C ARG A 63 -4.16 -8.46 4.78
N PHE A 64 -3.93 -7.16 4.63
CA PHE A 64 -2.60 -6.57 4.54
C PHE A 64 -2.23 -5.87 5.83
N ASP A 65 -0.95 -5.95 6.22
CA ASP A 65 -0.44 -5.39 7.47
C ASP A 65 -0.05 -3.90 7.32
N ALA A 66 0.33 -3.49 6.11
CA ALA A 66 0.72 -2.11 5.83
C ALA A 66 0.51 -1.73 4.37
N VAL A 67 0.59 -0.43 4.11
CA VAL A 67 0.52 0.17 2.77
C VAL A 67 1.61 1.22 2.57
N GLN A 68 2.25 1.20 1.41
CA GLN A 68 3.13 2.27 0.94
C GLN A 68 2.38 3.16 -0.06
N MET A 69 2.24 4.45 0.24
CA MET A 69 1.44 5.39 -0.54
C MET A 69 2.30 6.50 -1.14
N THR A 70 2.00 6.95 -2.36
CA THR A 70 2.54 8.22 -2.86
C THR A 70 1.93 9.39 -2.09
N TYR A 71 2.73 10.02 -1.21
CA TYR A 71 2.29 11.18 -0.43
C TYR A 71 3.42 12.19 -0.28
N ASN A 72 3.18 13.42 -0.76
CA ASN A 72 4.11 14.55 -0.68
C ASN A 72 3.36 15.85 -0.92
N GLN A 73 4.04 17.00 -0.84
CA GLN A 73 3.41 18.32 -0.99
C GLN A 73 2.67 18.53 -2.33
N LEU A 74 3.00 17.78 -3.38
CA LEU A 74 2.29 17.83 -4.66
C LEU A 74 1.20 16.75 -4.80
N HIS A 75 1.35 15.64 -4.08
CA HIS A 75 0.46 14.49 -4.16
C HIS A 75 -0.20 14.27 -2.80
N GLN A 76 -1.35 14.91 -2.61
CA GLN A 76 -2.15 14.82 -1.39
C GLN A 76 -3.34 13.85 -1.52
N HIS A 77 -3.48 13.14 -2.65
CA HIS A 77 -4.63 12.29 -2.94
C HIS A 77 -4.95 11.19 -1.89
N PRO A 78 -3.98 10.62 -1.14
CA PRO A 78 -4.31 9.68 -0.06
C PRO A 78 -4.92 10.38 1.16
N ALA A 79 -4.76 11.70 1.32
CA ALA A 79 -5.17 12.44 2.51
C ALA A 79 -5.54 13.89 2.20
N GLU A 80 -6.82 14.14 1.92
CA GLU A 80 -7.38 15.50 1.89
C GLU A 80 -7.61 16.01 3.32
N GLN A 81 -6.66 16.75 3.90
CA GLN A 81 -6.73 17.17 5.31
C GLN A 81 -7.94 18.07 5.64
N PRO A 82 -8.33 19.08 4.82
CA PRO A 82 -9.47 19.94 5.12
C PRO A 82 -10.83 19.23 5.06
N ARG A 83 -10.90 18.08 4.39
CA ARG A 83 -12.10 17.25 4.22
C ARG A 83 -11.63 15.80 4.34
N PRO A 84 -11.62 15.21 5.54
CA PRO A 84 -10.87 13.98 5.80
C PRO A 84 -11.45 12.80 5.00
N PHE A 85 -10.91 12.61 3.79
CA PHE A 85 -11.17 11.49 2.91
C PHE A 85 -9.89 11.13 2.16
N GLY A 86 -9.83 9.88 1.69
CA GLY A 86 -8.69 9.31 0.99
C GLY A 86 -8.17 8.05 1.67
N SER A 87 -7.44 7.24 0.91
CA SER A 87 -6.99 5.90 1.30
C SER A 87 -6.11 5.85 2.55
N ARG A 88 -5.43 6.95 2.92
CA ARG A 88 -4.67 7.04 4.17
C ARG A 88 -5.57 6.95 5.39
N PHE A 89 -6.73 7.62 5.37
CA PHE A 89 -7.68 7.60 6.49
C PHE A 89 -8.32 6.22 6.64
N GLU A 90 -8.69 5.57 5.53
CA GLU A 90 -9.21 4.19 5.58
C GLU A 90 -8.17 3.19 6.10
N ALA A 91 -6.89 3.37 5.74
CA ALA A 91 -5.81 2.54 6.28
C ALA A 91 -5.60 2.77 7.78
N GLU A 92 -5.74 4.00 8.28
CA GLU A 92 -5.70 4.31 9.72
C GLU A 92 -6.86 3.64 10.47
N GLU A 93 -8.08 3.66 9.91
CA GLU A 93 -9.25 2.99 10.50
C GLU A 93 -9.10 1.47 10.60
N GLN A 94 -8.30 0.86 9.71
CA GLN A 94 -7.97 -0.57 9.70
C GLN A 94 -6.71 -0.92 10.52
N ASP A 95 -6.15 0.02 11.29
CA ASP A 95 -4.92 -0.17 12.08
C ASP A 95 -3.71 -0.64 11.24
N MET A 96 -3.66 -0.24 9.97
CA MET A 96 -2.57 -0.61 9.06
C MET A 96 -1.33 0.26 9.28
N GLY A 97 -0.14 -0.33 9.11
CA GLY A 97 1.08 0.45 8.98
C GLY A 97 1.04 1.33 7.72
N ILE A 98 1.39 2.62 7.84
CA ILE A 98 1.42 3.54 6.70
C ILE A 98 2.84 4.01 6.44
N CYS A 99 3.33 3.74 5.24
CA CYS A 99 4.60 4.22 4.71
C CYS A 99 4.34 5.21 3.57
N THR A 100 5.12 6.29 3.48
CA THR A 100 5.04 7.20 2.34
C THR A 100 6.22 7.00 1.41
N MET A 101 5.98 7.12 0.11
CA MET A 101 7.03 7.19 -0.91
C MET A 101 6.97 8.50 -1.67
N ARG A 102 8.08 8.82 -2.35
CA ARG A 102 8.26 10.08 -3.09
C ARG A 102 8.09 11.30 -2.18
N SER A 103 8.37 11.17 -0.89
CA SER A 103 8.10 12.19 0.14
C SER A 103 8.86 13.50 -0.09
N LEU A 104 10.02 13.42 -0.74
CA LEU A 104 10.81 14.59 -1.18
C LEU A 104 10.52 15.00 -2.63
N THR A 105 9.28 14.79 -3.07
CA THR A 105 8.76 15.35 -4.33
C THR A 105 9.60 14.96 -5.55
N PHE A 106 9.93 13.66 -5.66
CA PHE A 106 10.73 13.11 -6.77
C PHE A 106 12.11 13.76 -6.94
N GLY A 107 12.69 14.31 -5.87
CA GLY A 107 13.97 15.00 -5.96
C GLY A 107 13.88 16.49 -6.29
N ILE A 108 12.68 17.04 -6.54
CA ILE A 108 12.48 18.44 -6.92
C ILE A 108 12.95 19.37 -5.81
N PHE A 109 12.62 19.08 -4.55
CA PHE A 109 13.06 19.90 -3.43
C PHE A 109 14.59 19.91 -3.28
N GLN A 110 15.24 18.77 -3.47
CA GLN A 110 16.70 18.67 -3.45
C GLN A 110 17.36 19.43 -4.61
N LYS A 111 16.65 19.60 -5.74
CA LYS A 111 17.12 20.42 -6.87
C LYS A 111 16.94 21.92 -6.61
N TRP A 112 15.89 22.33 -5.90
CA TRP A 112 15.62 23.74 -5.58
C TRP A 112 16.44 24.27 -4.39
N ALA A 113 16.83 23.42 -3.45
CA ALA A 113 17.61 23.80 -2.27
C ALA A 113 19.13 23.92 -2.52
N LYS A 114 19.58 23.77 -3.77
CA LYS A 114 20.95 24.03 -4.21
C LYS A 114 21.07 25.46 -4.72
#